data_AF-A0A174QBF5-F1
#
_entry.id   AF-A0A174QBF5-F1
#
_cell.length_a   1.000
_cell.length_b   1.000
_cell.length_c   1.000
_cell.angle_alpha   90.00
_cell.angle_beta   90.00
_cell.angle_gamma   90.00
#
_symmetry.space_group_name_H-M   'P 1'
#
loop_
_entity.id
_entity.type
_entity.pdbx_description
1 polymer ?
#
loop_
_entity_poly.entity_id
_entity_poly.type
_entity_poly.pdbx_seq_one_letter_code
_entity_poly.pdbx_strand_id
1 'polypeptide(L)'
;MQIIMSGLDYNLAPIGLREQLSFTKAQVEALTERIRRDVKGVLGCVLVSTCNRTELYLSCASDSTLCPDQILCHAVKLSHASFAGAFVTRRDRDAVRHLMEVAGGLKSQIWGEDQILSQVKSAIAIARKAGAADPVLETLFRNAVAAGKAIKTQIHLTDVAVSAAGQAVQVLKRDLGSLHGRSALVIGNGEMGRLAATLLHAEGCRVIVTLRTYRHGMTVIPAGCTATPYDDRFSAMEKADILLSATVSPHYTVTAEQFSMLSSKPAYVVDLAMPRDVDPCVGALPGIKLYNVDTLGAKQHRGQIPQEALNILDDYMSRFYDWNNYRRCLPAIEALKEAITQRLLTYPEIGDEIERDELVELAVGRAVELITGGLKELINPQELERCVKKINTHTSVRSRGKENANDTEHASFPAVC
;
A
#
# COMPACT_ATOMS: atom_id res chain seq x y z
N MET A 1 7.23 -12.04 -17.69
CA MET A 1 6.95 -11.83 -16.26
C MET A 1 5.64 -11.10 -16.21
N GLN A 2 4.72 -11.56 -15.36
CA GLN A 2 3.36 -11.05 -15.27
C GLN A 2 3.12 -10.49 -13.88
N ILE A 3 2.32 -9.44 -13.79
CA ILE A 3 1.84 -8.90 -12.52
C ILE A 3 0.38 -9.26 -12.41
N ILE A 4 -0.01 -9.96 -11.36
CA ILE A 4 -1.39 -10.36 -11.14
C ILE A 4 -1.81 -9.96 -9.74
N MET A 5 -3.02 -9.43 -9.63
CA MET A 5 -3.64 -9.16 -8.35
C MET A 5 -4.99 -9.86 -8.31
N SER A 6 -5.31 -10.49 -7.18
CA SER A 6 -6.69 -10.79 -6.86
C SER A 6 -7.01 -10.29 -5.47
N GLY A 7 -8.19 -9.73 -5.31
CA GLY A 7 -8.62 -9.20 -4.03
C GLY A 7 -10.12 -9.00 -3.97
N LEU A 8 -10.58 -8.78 -2.75
CA LEU A 8 -11.96 -8.49 -2.44
C LEU A 8 -12.02 -7.17 -1.70
N ASP A 9 -13.06 -6.39 -1.97
CA ASP A 9 -13.28 -5.11 -1.32
C ASP A 9 -14.75 -4.95 -0.92
N TYR A 10 -15.01 -3.88 -0.15
CA TYR A 10 -16.33 -3.54 0.38
C TYR A 10 -17.45 -3.40 -0.68
N ASN A 11 -17.12 -3.24 -1.98
CA ASN A 11 -18.15 -3.14 -3.02
C ASN A 11 -18.77 -4.50 -3.37
N LEU A 12 -17.99 -5.57 -3.28
CA LEU A 12 -18.38 -6.91 -3.72
C LEU A 12 -18.46 -7.93 -2.59
N ALA A 13 -17.76 -7.67 -1.47
CA ALA A 13 -17.71 -8.57 -0.32
C ALA A 13 -18.33 -7.91 0.92
N PRO A 14 -19.43 -8.46 1.47
CA PRO A 14 -19.97 -7.98 2.74
C PRO A 14 -18.96 -8.19 3.87
N ILE A 15 -19.07 -7.38 4.93
CA ILE A 15 -18.16 -7.40 6.08
C ILE A 15 -17.86 -8.82 6.60
N GLY A 16 -18.86 -9.70 6.71
CA GLY A 16 -18.67 -11.07 7.22
C GLY A 16 -17.74 -11.96 6.38
N LEU A 17 -17.62 -11.72 5.07
CA LEU A 17 -16.60 -12.39 4.25
C LEU A 17 -15.22 -11.74 4.44
N ARG A 18 -15.18 -10.41 4.53
CA ARG A 18 -13.92 -9.66 4.67
C ARG A 18 -13.21 -9.96 5.98
N GLU A 19 -13.97 -10.18 7.06
CA GLU A 19 -13.42 -10.55 8.37
C GLU A 19 -12.60 -11.84 8.35
N GLN A 20 -13.03 -12.84 7.56
CA GLN A 20 -12.32 -14.11 7.43
C GLN A 20 -10.95 -13.95 6.76
N LEU A 21 -10.74 -12.84 6.05
CA LEU A 21 -9.51 -12.47 5.35
C LEU A 21 -8.93 -11.16 5.92
N SER A 22 -9.18 -10.88 7.20
CA SER A 22 -8.49 -9.83 7.96
C SER A 22 -7.27 -10.40 8.65
N PHE A 23 -6.14 -9.71 8.52
CA PHE A 23 -4.85 -10.19 9.00
C PHE A 23 -4.12 -9.16 9.84
N THR A 24 -3.53 -9.60 10.95
CA THR A 24 -2.52 -8.83 11.68
C THR A 24 -1.24 -8.69 10.86
N LYS A 25 -0.40 -7.70 11.18
CA LYS A 25 0.89 -7.52 10.49
C LYS A 25 1.78 -8.76 10.53
N ALA A 26 1.79 -9.49 11.65
CA ALA A 26 2.55 -10.73 11.80
C ALA A 26 2.00 -11.86 10.90
N GLN A 27 0.67 -11.96 10.78
CA GLN A 27 0.04 -12.90 9.84
C GLN A 27 0.35 -12.53 8.40
N VAL A 28 0.30 -11.25 8.02
CA VAL A 28 0.69 -10.78 6.67
C VAL A 28 2.13 -11.17 6.35
N GLU A 29 3.06 -10.95 7.29
CA GLU A 29 4.47 -11.31 7.16
C GLU A 29 4.63 -12.82 6.89
N ALA A 30 4.09 -13.66 7.77
CA ALA A 30 4.15 -15.12 7.64
C ALA A 30 3.45 -15.65 6.38
N LEU A 31 2.32 -15.06 5.98
CA LEU A 31 1.57 -15.45 4.80
C LEU A 31 2.35 -15.16 3.52
N THR A 32 2.89 -13.96 3.39
CA THR A 32 3.64 -13.53 2.21
C THR A 32 4.95 -14.31 2.05
N GLU A 33 5.66 -14.58 3.15
CA GLU A 33 6.84 -15.46 3.18
C GLU A 33 6.49 -16.87 2.68
N ARG A 34 5.45 -17.48 3.25
CA ARG A 34 5.04 -18.84 2.91
C ARG A 34 4.57 -18.95 1.47
N ILE A 35 3.74 -18.01 0.98
CA ILE A 35 3.28 -17.99 -0.42
C ILE A 35 4.49 -17.89 -1.36
N ARG A 36 5.43 -17.00 -1.07
CA ARG A 36 6.63 -16.83 -1.89
C ARG A 36 7.50 -18.08 -1.96
N ARG A 37 7.61 -18.81 -0.85
CA ARG A 37 8.42 -20.04 -0.72
C ARG A 37 7.76 -21.24 -1.39
N ASP A 38 6.48 -21.46 -1.11
CA ASP A 38 5.82 -22.74 -1.38
C ASP A 38 5.12 -22.76 -2.75
N VAL A 39 4.73 -21.60 -3.29
CA VAL A 39 3.97 -21.53 -4.55
C VAL A 39 4.91 -21.38 -5.73
N LYS A 40 5.06 -22.46 -6.52
CA LYS A 40 5.87 -22.47 -7.74
C LYS A 40 5.40 -21.39 -8.72
N GLY A 41 6.34 -20.59 -9.23
CA GLY A 41 6.09 -19.54 -10.22
C GLY A 41 5.86 -18.14 -9.61
N VAL A 42 5.69 -18.03 -8.29
CA VAL A 42 5.66 -16.74 -7.58
C VAL A 42 7.09 -16.23 -7.41
N LEU A 43 7.39 -15.08 -7.99
CA LEU A 43 8.67 -14.38 -7.89
C LEU A 43 8.66 -13.30 -6.80
N GLY A 44 7.51 -12.67 -6.57
CA GLY A 44 7.28 -11.70 -5.51
C GLY A 44 5.83 -11.76 -5.02
N CYS A 45 5.61 -11.44 -3.74
CA CYS A 45 4.31 -11.50 -3.09
C CYS A 45 4.13 -10.33 -2.10
N VAL A 46 3.08 -9.54 -2.28
CA VAL A 46 2.67 -8.47 -1.35
C VAL A 46 1.19 -8.58 -1.06
N LEU A 47 0.81 -8.53 0.23
CA LEU A 47 -0.58 -8.59 0.66
C LEU A 47 -0.97 -7.25 1.29
N VAL A 48 -1.93 -6.56 0.68
CA VAL A 48 -2.55 -5.35 1.21
C VAL A 48 -3.81 -5.77 1.96
N SER A 49 -3.80 -5.69 3.29
CA SER A 49 -4.96 -6.01 4.14
C SER A 49 -5.35 -4.78 4.96
N THR A 50 -6.58 -4.33 4.79
CA THR A 50 -7.15 -3.16 5.44
C THR A 50 -8.57 -3.47 5.94
N CYS A 51 -9.21 -2.52 6.61
CA CYS A 51 -10.62 -2.67 6.99
C CYS A 51 -11.58 -2.74 5.80
N ASN A 52 -11.16 -2.34 4.59
CA ASN A 52 -12.04 -2.23 3.42
C ASN A 52 -11.66 -3.15 2.27
N ARG A 53 -10.45 -3.73 2.28
CA ARG A 53 -9.96 -4.60 1.20
C ARG A 53 -8.91 -5.59 1.69
N THR A 54 -8.86 -6.73 1.02
CA THR A 54 -7.74 -7.67 1.09
C THR A 54 -7.33 -8.03 -0.33
N GLU A 55 -6.11 -7.64 -0.72
CA GLU A 55 -5.60 -7.75 -2.09
C GLU A 55 -4.21 -8.41 -2.09
N LEU A 56 -4.10 -9.55 -2.78
CA LEU A 56 -2.85 -10.26 -2.97
C LEU A 56 -2.24 -9.91 -4.33
N TYR A 57 -1.09 -9.24 -4.31
CA TYR A 57 -0.30 -8.88 -5.48
C TYR A 57 0.86 -9.85 -5.66
N LEU A 58 0.95 -10.45 -6.84
CA LEU A 58 2.01 -11.37 -7.21
C LEU A 58 2.77 -10.87 -8.44
N SER A 59 4.09 -11.00 -8.39
CA SER A 59 4.97 -10.97 -9.58
C SER A 59 5.30 -12.41 -9.92
N CYS A 60 5.07 -12.82 -11.17
CA CYS A 60 5.14 -14.23 -11.57
C CYS A 60 5.93 -14.42 -12.88
N ALA A 61 6.41 -15.65 -13.10
CA ALA A 61 6.99 -16.04 -14.39
C ALA A 61 5.97 -15.88 -15.55
N SER A 62 6.44 -15.65 -16.78
CA SER A 62 5.57 -15.31 -17.93
C SER A 62 4.47 -16.33 -18.24
N ASP A 63 4.68 -17.60 -17.91
CA ASP A 63 3.80 -18.71 -18.31
C ASP A 63 3.01 -19.28 -17.12
N SER A 64 2.91 -18.51 -16.03
CA SER A 64 2.25 -18.97 -14.81
C SER A 64 0.74 -18.82 -14.90
N THR A 65 -0.02 -19.90 -14.66
CA THR A 65 -1.49 -19.90 -14.57
C THR A 65 -1.97 -19.73 -13.12
N LEU A 66 -1.33 -18.81 -12.38
CA LEU A 66 -1.61 -18.62 -10.96
C LEU A 66 -2.95 -17.89 -10.73
N CYS A 67 -3.67 -18.34 -9.71
CA CYS A 67 -4.93 -17.77 -9.24
C CYS A 67 -4.72 -17.21 -7.82
N PRO A 68 -4.44 -15.89 -7.63
CA PRO A 68 -4.05 -15.35 -6.33
C PRO A 68 -5.13 -15.52 -5.24
N ASP A 69 -6.41 -15.46 -5.63
CA ASP A 69 -7.56 -15.74 -4.77
C ASP A 69 -7.54 -17.16 -4.22
N GLN A 70 -7.35 -18.16 -5.08
CA GLN A 70 -7.23 -19.56 -4.66
C GLN A 70 -6.00 -19.79 -3.79
N ILE A 71 -4.87 -19.18 -4.15
CA ILE A 71 -3.63 -19.23 -3.36
C ILE A 71 -3.85 -18.66 -1.96
N LEU A 72 -4.51 -17.50 -1.85
CA LEU A 72 -4.80 -16.85 -0.58
C LEU A 72 -5.71 -17.74 0.28
N CYS A 73 -6.84 -18.19 -0.26
CA CYS A 73 -7.78 -19.07 0.44
C CYS A 73 -7.10 -20.36 0.91
N HIS A 74 -6.32 -21.00 0.04
CA HIS A 74 -5.56 -22.21 0.40
C HIS A 74 -4.57 -21.95 1.53
N ALA A 75 -3.82 -20.83 1.46
CA ALA A 75 -2.86 -20.48 2.50
C ALA A 75 -3.54 -20.33 3.87
N VAL A 76 -4.75 -19.78 3.92
CA VAL A 76 -5.48 -19.61 5.19
C VAL A 76 -6.45 -20.73 5.52
N LYS A 77 -6.40 -21.85 4.76
CA LYS A 77 -7.27 -23.03 4.95
C LYS A 77 -8.76 -22.71 4.86
N LEU A 78 -9.14 -21.76 4.01
CA LEU A 78 -10.53 -21.44 3.72
C LEU A 78 -10.95 -22.02 2.36
N SER A 79 -12.22 -22.40 2.24
CA SER A 79 -12.78 -22.82 0.96
C SER A 79 -12.96 -21.61 0.04
N HIS A 80 -12.34 -21.65 -1.14
CA HIS A 80 -12.51 -20.61 -2.15
C HIS A 80 -13.98 -20.46 -2.59
N ALA A 81 -14.74 -21.55 -2.61
CA ALA A 81 -16.16 -21.56 -2.97
C ALA A 81 -17.01 -20.68 -2.04
N SER A 82 -16.59 -20.48 -0.78
CA SER A 82 -17.26 -19.58 0.17
C SER A 82 -17.17 -18.10 -0.22
N PHE A 83 -16.30 -17.76 -1.17
CA PHE A 83 -16.06 -16.42 -1.69
C PHE A 83 -16.52 -16.26 -3.15
N ALA A 84 -17.41 -17.12 -3.64
CA ALA A 84 -17.91 -17.07 -5.01
C ALA A 84 -18.41 -15.66 -5.38
N GLY A 85 -17.81 -15.06 -6.42
CA GLY A 85 -18.16 -13.72 -6.90
C GLY A 85 -17.61 -12.55 -6.06
N ALA A 86 -16.91 -12.82 -4.94
CA ALA A 86 -16.38 -11.77 -4.06
C ALA A 86 -15.01 -11.23 -4.51
N PHE A 87 -14.23 -12.04 -5.24
CA PHE A 87 -12.90 -11.68 -5.72
C PHE A 87 -12.92 -11.02 -7.10
N VAL A 88 -12.06 -10.02 -7.28
CA VAL A 88 -11.73 -9.41 -8.58
C VAL A 88 -10.28 -9.67 -8.89
N THR A 89 -10.03 -10.34 -10.01
CA THR A 89 -8.68 -10.59 -10.51
C THR A 89 -8.34 -9.60 -11.61
N ARG A 90 -7.18 -8.95 -11.49
CA ARG A 90 -6.62 -7.99 -12.46
C ARG A 90 -5.23 -8.44 -12.90
N ARG A 91 -4.88 -8.19 -14.16
CA ARG A 91 -3.59 -8.59 -14.73
C ARG A 91 -2.86 -7.39 -15.33
N ASP A 92 -1.54 -7.44 -15.24
CA ASP A 92 -0.56 -6.49 -15.75
C ASP A 92 -0.99 -5.04 -15.57
N ARG A 93 -1.35 -4.36 -16.66
CA ARG A 93 -1.67 -2.94 -16.67
C ARG A 93 -2.84 -2.59 -15.77
N ASP A 94 -3.83 -3.47 -15.66
CA ASP A 94 -4.99 -3.25 -14.81
C ASP A 94 -4.65 -3.43 -13.32
N ALA A 95 -3.76 -4.38 -13.00
CA ALA A 95 -3.29 -4.58 -11.63
C ALA A 95 -2.43 -3.40 -11.16
N VAL A 96 -1.54 -2.92 -12.04
CA VAL A 96 -0.69 -1.75 -11.80
C VAL A 96 -1.55 -0.49 -11.62
N ARG A 97 -2.49 -0.23 -12.55
CA ARG A 97 -3.41 0.91 -12.46
C ARG A 97 -4.20 0.88 -11.16
N HIS A 98 -4.83 -0.26 -10.85
CA HIS A 98 -5.63 -0.40 -9.64
C HIS A 98 -4.81 -0.14 -8.37
N LEU A 99 -3.57 -0.65 -8.27
CA LEU A 99 -2.71 -0.35 -7.11
C LEU A 99 -2.44 1.15 -6.96
N MET A 100 -2.16 1.85 -8.06
CA MET A 100 -1.91 3.30 -8.02
C MET A 100 -3.17 4.08 -7.66
N GLU A 101 -4.34 3.67 -8.17
CA GLU A 101 -5.64 4.24 -7.79
C GLU A 101 -5.97 4.02 -6.30
N VAL A 102 -5.65 2.83 -5.77
CA VAL A 102 -5.80 2.50 -4.34
C VAL A 102 -4.84 3.35 -3.50
N ALA A 103 -3.57 3.45 -3.88
CA ALA A 103 -2.59 4.26 -3.18
C ALA A 103 -2.94 5.77 -3.20
N GLY A 104 -3.58 6.23 -4.28
CA GLY A 104 -4.14 7.59 -4.39
C GLY A 104 -5.47 7.81 -3.69
N GLY A 105 -6.06 6.79 -3.03
CA GLY A 105 -7.34 6.91 -2.33
C GLY A 105 -8.56 7.05 -3.25
N LEU A 106 -8.40 6.86 -4.55
CA LEU A 106 -9.47 7.02 -5.55
C LEU A 106 -10.45 5.83 -5.55
N LYS A 107 -10.02 4.68 -5.01
CA LYS A 107 -10.84 3.48 -4.82
C LYS A 107 -11.25 3.27 -3.36
N SER A 108 -10.98 4.22 -2.47
CA SER A 108 -11.39 4.14 -1.06
C SER A 108 -12.89 4.44 -0.91
N GLN A 109 -13.51 3.80 0.08
CA GLN A 109 -14.91 4.08 0.47
C GLN A 109 -15.08 5.53 0.91
N ILE A 110 -14.03 6.06 1.54
CA ILE A 110 -13.86 7.45 1.90
C ILE A 110 -12.85 8.05 0.93
N TRP A 111 -13.33 8.93 0.07
CA TRP A 111 -12.49 9.57 -0.94
C TRP A 111 -11.38 10.41 -0.30
N GLY A 112 -10.14 10.19 -0.71
CA GLY A 112 -8.98 10.92 -0.17
C GLY A 112 -8.56 10.54 1.25
N GLU A 113 -8.98 9.38 1.77
CA GLU A 113 -8.52 8.89 3.08
C GLU A 113 -6.99 8.72 3.12
N ASP A 114 -6.33 9.36 4.08
CA ASP A 114 -4.87 9.31 4.24
C ASP A 114 -4.33 7.95 4.65
N GLN A 115 -5.17 7.14 5.28
CA GLN A 115 -4.76 5.89 5.88
C GLN A 115 -4.36 4.85 4.81
N ILE A 116 -5.00 4.81 3.64
CA ILE A 116 -4.71 3.80 2.62
C ILE A 116 -3.29 3.91 2.05
N LEU A 117 -2.80 5.13 1.81
CA LEU A 117 -1.44 5.36 1.33
C LEU A 117 -0.41 4.80 2.32
N SER A 118 -0.63 5.03 3.62
CA SER A 118 0.22 4.50 4.69
C SER A 118 0.15 2.98 4.79
N GLN A 119 -1.03 2.38 4.57
CA GLN A 119 -1.25 0.94 4.57
C GLN A 119 -0.56 0.27 3.37
N VAL A 120 -0.64 0.85 2.17
CA VAL A 120 0.10 0.38 0.97
C VAL A 120 1.61 0.44 1.22
N LYS A 121 2.11 1.54 1.80
CA LYS A 121 3.52 1.67 2.19
C LYS A 121 3.92 0.62 3.23
N SER A 122 3.06 0.33 4.20
CA SER A 122 3.30 -0.71 5.21
C SER A 122 3.30 -2.11 4.61
N ALA A 123 2.43 -2.39 3.64
CA ALA A 123 2.33 -3.70 3.01
C ALA A 123 3.62 -4.10 2.29
N ILE A 124 4.19 -3.19 1.49
CA ILE A 124 5.48 -3.47 0.83
C ILE A 124 6.63 -3.57 1.84
N ALA A 125 6.62 -2.79 2.93
CA ALA A 125 7.64 -2.88 3.97
C ALA A 125 7.60 -4.23 4.71
N ILE A 126 6.41 -4.77 4.97
CA ILE A 126 6.22 -6.10 5.57
C ILE A 126 6.73 -7.18 4.60
N ALA A 127 6.34 -7.12 3.32
CA ALA A 127 6.78 -8.08 2.32
C ALA A 127 8.31 -8.06 2.13
N ARG A 128 8.94 -6.89 2.18
CA ARG A 128 10.41 -6.75 2.17
C ARG A 128 11.05 -7.44 3.35
N LYS A 129 10.54 -7.18 4.56
CA LYS A 129 11.02 -7.81 5.80
C LYS A 129 10.91 -9.34 5.74
N ALA A 130 9.83 -9.84 5.15
CA ALA A 130 9.58 -11.26 4.93
C ALA A 130 10.44 -11.90 3.82
N GLY A 131 11.26 -11.12 3.10
CA GLY A 131 11.97 -11.60 1.89
C GLY A 131 11.03 -11.98 0.75
N ALA A 132 9.77 -11.53 0.80
CA ALA A 132 8.72 -11.89 -0.14
C ALA A 132 8.61 -10.92 -1.33
N ALA A 133 9.11 -9.69 -1.20
CA ALA A 133 9.08 -8.70 -2.26
C ALA A 133 10.25 -8.86 -3.24
N ASP A 134 9.96 -8.93 -4.54
CA ASP A 134 10.97 -8.90 -5.60
C ASP A 134 11.24 -7.46 -6.07
N PRO A 135 12.31 -7.21 -6.86
CA PRO A 135 12.63 -5.86 -7.34
C PRO A 135 11.49 -5.18 -8.13
N VAL A 136 10.59 -5.97 -8.70
CA VAL A 136 9.46 -5.51 -9.52
C VAL A 136 8.36 -4.98 -8.63
N LEU A 137 7.88 -5.76 -7.67
CA LEU A 137 6.89 -5.30 -6.70
C LEU A 137 7.44 -4.17 -5.83
N GLU A 138 8.72 -4.20 -5.47
CA GLU A 138 9.40 -3.09 -4.78
C GLU A 138 9.30 -1.78 -5.57
N THR A 139 9.57 -1.83 -6.87
CA THR A 139 9.51 -0.63 -7.72
C THR A 139 8.09 -0.22 -8.04
N LEU A 140 7.17 -1.18 -8.23
CA LEU A 140 5.76 -0.92 -8.45
C LEU A 140 5.14 -0.21 -7.23
N PHE A 141 5.26 -0.77 -6.03
CA PHE A 141 4.69 -0.19 -4.81
C PHE A 141 5.33 1.15 -4.47
N ARG A 142 6.63 1.33 -4.73
CA ARG A 142 7.28 2.64 -4.58
C ARG A 142 6.69 3.69 -5.53
N ASN A 143 6.47 3.34 -6.80
CA ASN A 143 5.81 4.23 -7.76
C ASN A 143 4.36 4.52 -7.37
N ALA A 144 3.61 3.52 -6.90
CA ALA A 144 2.23 3.71 -6.44
C ALA A 144 2.16 4.66 -5.22
N VAL A 145 3.06 4.52 -4.25
CA VAL A 145 3.14 5.44 -3.11
C VAL A 145 3.54 6.85 -3.56
N ALA A 146 4.43 6.99 -4.55
CA ALA A 146 4.81 8.29 -5.10
C ALA A 146 3.64 8.94 -5.85
N ALA A 147 2.91 8.18 -6.67
CA ALA A 147 1.69 8.63 -7.35
C ALA A 147 0.63 9.11 -6.35
N GLY A 148 0.37 8.32 -5.29
CA GLY A 148 -0.58 8.70 -4.25
C GLY A 148 -0.20 9.98 -3.51
N LYS A 149 1.09 10.19 -3.21
CA LYS A 149 1.59 11.46 -2.66
C LYS A 149 1.38 12.63 -3.62
N ALA A 150 1.67 12.44 -4.91
CA ALA A 150 1.51 13.46 -5.93
C ALA A 150 0.04 13.88 -6.07
N ILE A 151 -0.88 12.92 -6.18
CA ILE A 151 -2.33 13.16 -6.19
C ILE A 151 -2.74 13.97 -4.97
N LYS A 152 -2.35 13.55 -3.76
CA LYS A 152 -2.70 14.26 -2.53
C LYS A 152 -2.18 15.70 -2.47
N THR A 153 -0.97 15.92 -3.00
CA THR A 153 -0.33 17.24 -2.95
C THR A 153 -0.92 18.20 -3.97
N GLN A 154 -1.27 17.70 -5.16
CA GLN A 154 -1.67 18.51 -6.30
C GLN A 154 -3.19 18.63 -6.44
N ILE A 155 -3.95 17.73 -5.82
CA ILE A 155 -5.40 17.62 -5.99
C ILE A 155 -6.07 17.65 -4.63
N HIS A 156 -6.88 18.68 -4.41
CA HIS A 156 -7.77 18.78 -3.26
C HIS A 156 -8.99 17.91 -3.51
N LEU A 157 -8.91 16.63 -3.14
CA LEU A 157 -9.97 15.64 -3.38
C LEU A 157 -11.24 15.88 -2.52
N THR A 158 -11.16 16.64 -1.43
CA THR A 158 -12.29 17.03 -0.57
C THR A 158 -11.98 18.32 0.21
N ASP A 159 -13.00 19.15 0.51
CA ASP A 159 -12.90 20.30 1.43
C ASP A 159 -12.73 19.87 2.91
N VAL A 160 -13.11 18.63 3.24
CA VAL A 160 -12.83 17.97 4.53
C VAL A 160 -12.64 16.48 4.27
N ALA A 161 -11.43 15.95 4.47
CA ALA A 161 -11.18 14.51 4.41
C ALA A 161 -11.88 13.81 5.59
N VAL A 162 -13.08 13.27 5.36
CA VAL A 162 -13.89 12.67 6.43
C VAL A 162 -13.48 11.21 6.66
N SER A 163 -12.51 10.96 7.54
CA SER A 163 -12.17 9.59 8.01
C SER A 163 -13.38 8.77 8.49
N ALA A 164 -13.25 7.46 8.66
CA ALA A 164 -14.34 6.61 9.15
C ALA A 164 -14.86 7.07 10.53
N ALA A 165 -13.95 7.52 11.40
CA ALA A 165 -14.29 8.17 12.66
C ALA A 165 -15.07 9.48 12.47
N GLY A 166 -14.71 10.29 11.47
CA GLY A 166 -15.46 11.49 11.10
C GLY A 166 -16.87 11.17 10.60
N GLN A 167 -17.02 10.16 9.73
CA GLN A 167 -18.33 9.71 9.24
C GLN A 167 -19.21 9.23 10.39
N ALA A 168 -18.63 8.45 11.31
CA ALA A 168 -19.32 8.00 12.52
C ALA A 168 -19.87 9.19 13.33
N VAL A 169 -19.04 10.21 13.59
CA VAL A 169 -19.43 11.41 14.34
C VAL A 169 -20.55 12.18 13.62
N GLN A 170 -20.48 12.31 12.29
CA GLN A 170 -21.52 12.99 11.50
C GLN A 170 -22.85 12.22 11.53
N VAL A 171 -22.82 10.90 11.39
CA VAL A 171 -24.01 10.04 11.50
C VAL A 171 -24.62 10.14 12.90
N LEU A 172 -23.81 10.06 13.94
CA LEU A 172 -24.26 10.21 15.33
C LEU A 172 -24.89 11.58 15.56
N LYS A 173 -24.26 12.66 15.09
CA LYS A 173 -24.78 14.03 15.22
C LYS A 173 -26.12 14.20 14.50
N ARG A 174 -26.26 13.67 13.30
CA ARG A 174 -27.53 13.70 12.54
C ARG A 174 -28.64 12.97 13.29
N ASP A 175 -28.35 11.79 13.82
CA ASP A 175 -29.36 10.95 14.44
C ASP A 175 -29.75 11.41 15.86
N LEU A 176 -28.81 11.99 16.61
CA LEU A 176 -29.03 12.53 17.96
C LEU A 176 -29.42 14.01 17.97
N GLY A 177 -29.34 14.70 16.82
CA GLY A 177 -29.51 16.14 16.67
C GLY A 177 -28.30 16.96 17.18
N SER A 178 -27.80 16.64 18.38
CA SER A 178 -26.60 17.24 18.97
C SER A 178 -25.85 16.21 19.83
N LEU A 179 -24.52 16.30 19.80
CA LEU A 179 -23.63 15.51 20.67
C LEU A 179 -23.24 16.24 21.96
N HIS A 180 -23.60 17.52 22.08
CA HIS A 180 -23.28 18.33 23.25
C HIS A 180 -23.94 17.75 24.51
N GLY A 181 -23.14 17.54 25.56
CA GLY A 181 -23.60 17.00 26.84
C GLY A 181 -23.84 15.48 26.85
N ARG A 182 -23.82 14.82 25.69
CA ARG A 182 -23.88 13.35 25.58
C ARG A 182 -22.63 12.71 26.16
N SER A 183 -22.71 11.43 26.46
CA SER A 183 -21.62 10.61 26.97
C SER A 183 -21.26 9.51 25.97
N ALA A 184 -19.96 9.35 25.71
CA ALA A 184 -19.46 8.32 24.81
C ALA A 184 -18.36 7.50 25.48
N LEU A 185 -18.44 6.18 25.34
CA LEU A 185 -17.35 5.26 25.62
C LEU A 185 -16.67 4.86 24.31
N VAL A 186 -15.36 5.05 24.26
CA VAL A 186 -14.51 4.61 23.15
C VAL A 186 -13.69 3.40 23.59
N ILE A 187 -13.95 2.24 23.00
CA ILE A 187 -13.16 1.03 23.18
C ILE A 187 -12.03 1.00 22.15
N GLY A 188 -10.80 1.04 22.65
CA GLY A 188 -9.58 1.05 21.85
C GLY A 188 -8.89 2.40 21.81
N ASN A 189 -7.63 2.42 22.25
CA ASN A 189 -6.77 3.62 22.24
C ASN A 189 -5.76 3.63 21.08
N GLY A 190 -6.13 3.02 19.95
CA GLY A 190 -5.36 3.06 18.70
C GLY A 190 -5.49 4.42 18.00
N GLU A 191 -4.89 4.56 16.81
CA GLU A 191 -5.01 5.77 16.00
C GLU A 191 -6.47 6.15 15.71
N MET A 192 -7.28 5.19 15.24
CA MET A 192 -8.69 5.40 14.92
C MET A 192 -9.54 5.71 16.16
N GLY A 193 -9.33 5.00 17.27
CA GLY A 193 -10.04 5.26 18.53
C GLY A 193 -9.71 6.64 19.11
N ARG A 194 -8.44 7.06 19.07
CA ARG A 194 -8.04 8.41 19.50
C ARG A 194 -8.64 9.49 18.60
N LEU A 195 -8.65 9.28 17.29
CA LEU A 195 -9.29 10.21 16.35
C LEU A 195 -10.78 10.34 16.63
N ALA A 196 -11.49 9.23 16.80
CA ALA A 196 -12.91 9.21 17.14
C ALA A 196 -13.20 9.94 18.46
N ALA A 197 -12.39 9.68 19.50
CA ALA A 197 -12.50 10.37 20.79
C ALA A 197 -12.29 11.88 20.66
N THR A 198 -11.26 12.33 19.93
CA THR A 198 -11.02 13.75 19.66
C THR A 198 -12.21 14.41 18.95
N LEU A 199 -12.76 13.76 17.92
CA LEU A 199 -13.86 14.30 17.13
C LEU A 199 -15.16 14.37 17.93
N LEU A 200 -15.48 13.33 18.72
CA LEU A 200 -16.63 13.35 19.62
C LEU A 200 -16.51 14.44 20.68
N HIS A 201 -15.31 14.60 21.26
CA HIS A 201 -15.05 15.64 22.24
C HIS A 201 -15.19 17.05 21.66
N ALA A 202 -14.68 17.27 20.44
CA ALA A 202 -14.81 18.54 19.72
C ALA A 202 -16.28 18.94 19.48
N GLU A 203 -17.19 17.96 19.38
CA GLU A 203 -18.64 18.17 19.27
C GLU A 203 -19.35 18.33 20.64
N GLY A 204 -18.59 18.43 21.74
CA GLY A 204 -19.10 18.66 23.09
C GLY A 204 -19.52 17.40 23.85
N CYS A 205 -19.12 16.22 23.39
CA CYS A 205 -19.39 14.96 24.08
C CYS A 205 -18.43 14.75 25.27
N ARG A 206 -18.92 14.17 26.37
CA ARG A 206 -18.09 13.66 27.47
C ARG A 206 -17.56 12.29 27.06
N VAL A 207 -16.25 12.19 26.81
CA VAL A 207 -15.65 10.98 26.26
C VAL A 207 -14.80 10.25 27.30
N ILE A 208 -15.03 8.95 27.43
CA ILE A 208 -14.21 8.01 28.19
C ILE A 208 -13.54 7.06 27.19
N VAL A 209 -12.22 6.87 27.30
CA VAL A 209 -11.45 5.94 26.45
C VAL A 209 -10.96 4.77 27.28
N THR A 210 -11.13 3.54 26.80
CA THR A 210 -10.61 2.36 27.49
C THR A 210 -9.11 2.19 27.27
N LEU A 211 -8.38 1.81 28.32
CA LEU A 211 -6.94 1.51 28.27
C LEU A 211 -6.67 0.06 28.67
N ARG A 212 -5.80 -0.65 27.93
CA ARG A 212 -5.28 -1.97 28.34
C ARG A 212 -3.94 -1.77 29.05
N THR A 213 -3.86 -2.24 30.29
CA THR A 213 -2.71 -2.10 31.20
C THR A 213 -1.42 -2.71 30.66
N TYR A 214 -1.51 -3.69 29.76
CA TYR A 214 -0.37 -4.52 29.33
C TYR A 214 0.41 -4.00 28.11
N ARG A 215 0.02 -2.90 27.46
CA ARG A 215 0.78 -2.38 26.30
C ARG A 215 1.90 -1.43 26.74
N HIS A 216 3.15 -1.86 26.51
CA HIS A 216 4.39 -1.09 26.74
C HIS A 216 4.53 0.08 25.74
N GLY A 217 3.68 1.10 25.86
CA GLY A 217 3.80 2.33 25.10
C GLY A 217 3.26 3.52 25.88
N MET A 218 3.73 4.73 25.54
CA MET A 218 3.14 5.96 26.05
C MET A 218 1.65 5.97 25.69
N THR A 219 0.82 5.86 26.71
CA THR A 219 -0.62 5.86 26.53
C THR A 219 -1.08 7.30 26.38
N VAL A 220 -1.42 7.68 25.15
CA VAL A 220 -1.92 9.02 24.85
C VAL A 220 -3.43 9.02 25.04
N ILE A 221 -3.91 9.87 25.95
CA ILE A 221 -5.34 10.18 26.09
C ILE A 221 -5.56 11.51 25.37
N PRO A 222 -6.50 11.60 24.42
CA PRO A 222 -6.82 12.86 23.76
C PRO A 222 -7.21 13.94 24.78
N ALA A 223 -6.85 15.20 24.49
CA ALA A 223 -7.17 16.32 25.37
C ALA A 223 -8.69 16.41 25.62
N GLY A 224 -9.07 16.62 26.88
CA GLY A 224 -10.48 16.70 27.32
C GLY A 224 -11.22 15.36 27.41
N CYS A 225 -10.58 14.25 27.04
CA CYS A 225 -11.10 12.91 27.29
C CYS A 225 -10.60 12.36 28.63
N THR A 226 -11.38 11.47 29.22
CA THR A 226 -10.97 10.69 30.41
C THR A 226 -10.67 9.25 30.02
N ALA A 227 -10.05 8.49 30.91
CA ALA A 227 -9.73 7.09 30.65
C ALA A 227 -10.25 6.16 31.75
N THR A 228 -10.53 4.92 31.36
CA THR A 228 -10.93 3.83 32.25
C THR A 228 -10.16 2.56 31.89
N PRO A 229 -9.87 1.65 32.84
CA PRO A 229 -9.38 0.33 32.51
C PRO A 229 -10.32 -0.42 31.56
N TYR A 230 -9.75 -1.19 30.63
CA TYR A 230 -10.53 -1.98 29.66
C TYR A 230 -11.42 -3.03 30.34
N ASP A 231 -11.02 -3.53 31.50
CA ASP A 231 -11.79 -4.50 32.26
C ASP A 231 -13.07 -3.87 32.84
N ASP A 232 -13.05 -2.56 33.09
CA ASP A 232 -14.20 -1.77 33.56
C ASP A 232 -15.11 -1.29 32.43
N ARG A 233 -14.89 -1.72 31.18
CA ARG A 233 -15.64 -1.22 30.02
C ARG A 233 -17.15 -1.37 30.14
N PHE A 234 -17.65 -2.44 30.76
CA PHE A 234 -19.08 -2.68 30.91
C PHE A 234 -19.73 -1.72 31.90
N SER A 235 -19.08 -1.43 33.03
CA SER A 235 -19.58 -0.42 33.99
C SER A 235 -19.53 0.99 33.40
N ALA A 236 -18.57 1.26 32.52
CA ALA A 236 -18.50 2.50 31.76
C ALA A 236 -19.59 2.58 30.66
N MET A 237 -19.92 1.47 30.00
CA MET A 237 -21.00 1.40 29.00
C MET A 237 -22.36 1.77 29.61
N GLU A 238 -22.65 1.36 30.85
CA GLU A 238 -23.92 1.69 31.50
C GLU A 238 -24.15 3.19 31.71
N LYS A 239 -23.07 3.98 31.68
CA LYS A 239 -23.07 5.44 31.87
C LYS A 239 -22.95 6.20 30.55
N ALA A 240 -22.96 5.51 29.41
CA ALA A 240 -22.74 6.08 28.09
C ALA A 240 -24.03 6.08 27.25
N ASP A 241 -24.23 7.15 26.47
CA ASP A 241 -25.24 7.21 25.42
C ASP A 241 -24.77 6.51 24.14
N ILE A 242 -23.45 6.56 23.90
CA ILE A 242 -22.78 6.12 22.68
C ILE A 242 -21.66 5.15 23.05
N LEU A 243 -21.60 4.02 22.35
CA LEU A 243 -20.45 3.11 22.35
C LEU A 243 -19.76 3.21 20.98
N LEU A 244 -18.46 3.45 20.95
CA LEU A 244 -17.65 3.38 19.74
C LEU A 244 -16.47 2.44 19.95
N SER A 245 -16.34 1.41 19.12
CA SER A 245 -15.22 0.47 19.18
C SER A 245 -14.32 0.61 17.95
N ALA A 246 -13.01 0.59 18.18
CA ALA A 246 -11.99 0.67 17.15
C ALA A 246 -10.70 -0.06 17.60
N THR A 247 -10.82 -1.34 17.97
CA THR A 247 -9.69 -2.15 18.40
C THR A 247 -9.08 -2.97 17.25
N VAL A 248 -8.07 -3.79 17.60
CA VAL A 248 -7.45 -4.78 16.71
C VAL A 248 -7.69 -6.19 17.23
N SER A 249 -8.76 -6.37 18.01
CA SER A 249 -9.12 -7.66 18.59
C SER A 249 -9.54 -8.63 17.49
N PRO A 250 -9.09 -9.91 17.53
CA PRO A 250 -9.59 -10.94 16.63
C PRO A 250 -10.94 -11.51 17.07
N HIS A 251 -11.47 -11.06 18.22
CA HIS A 251 -12.72 -11.52 18.81
C HIS A 251 -13.58 -10.34 19.23
N TYR A 252 -14.89 -10.58 19.36
CA TYR A 252 -15.80 -9.59 19.93
C TYR A 252 -15.31 -9.15 21.31
N THR A 253 -15.13 -7.84 21.45
CA THR A 253 -14.86 -7.17 22.73
C THR A 253 -16.14 -6.96 23.53
N VAL A 254 -17.27 -6.96 22.82
CA VAL A 254 -18.64 -6.83 23.32
C VAL A 254 -19.52 -7.87 22.61
N THR A 255 -19.96 -8.88 23.36
CA THR A 255 -20.92 -9.89 22.88
C THR A 255 -22.36 -9.45 23.11
N ALA A 256 -23.32 -9.99 22.35
CA ALA A 256 -24.74 -9.67 22.54
C ALA A 256 -25.25 -10.09 23.92
N GLU A 257 -24.78 -11.23 24.44
CA GLU A 257 -25.08 -11.70 25.80
C GLU A 257 -24.62 -10.68 26.85
N GLN A 258 -23.34 -10.29 26.82
CA GLN A 258 -22.79 -9.31 27.76
C GLN A 258 -23.47 -7.95 27.66
N PHE A 259 -23.76 -7.50 26.44
CA PHE A 259 -24.44 -6.23 26.23
C PHE A 259 -25.89 -6.27 26.75
N SER A 260 -26.58 -7.41 26.60
CA SER A 260 -27.95 -7.58 27.08
C SER A 260 -28.08 -7.48 28.61
N MET A 261 -27.04 -7.90 29.34
CA MET A 261 -26.97 -7.86 30.80
C MET A 261 -26.77 -6.45 31.39
N LEU A 262 -26.43 -5.45 30.57
CA LEU A 262 -26.26 -4.08 31.04
C LEU A 262 -27.60 -3.51 31.54
N SER A 263 -27.57 -2.87 32.72
CA SER A 263 -28.74 -2.23 33.34
C SER A 263 -29.25 -1.06 32.51
N SER A 264 -28.32 -0.31 31.90
CA SER A 264 -28.54 0.77 30.94
C SER A 264 -27.65 0.53 29.74
N LYS A 265 -28.19 0.65 28.52
CA LYS A 265 -27.47 0.32 27.28
C LYS A 265 -27.26 1.58 26.45
N PRO A 266 -26.07 1.80 25.88
CA PRO A 266 -25.88 2.88 24.92
C PRO A 266 -26.76 2.61 23.69
N ALA A 267 -27.65 3.54 23.37
CA ALA A 267 -28.61 3.40 22.27
C ALA A 267 -27.93 3.42 20.89
N TYR A 268 -26.73 4.01 20.81
CA TYR A 268 -25.94 4.12 19.59
C TYR A 268 -24.63 3.35 19.75
N VAL A 269 -24.41 2.37 18.90
CA VAL A 269 -23.19 1.56 18.87
C VAL A 269 -22.52 1.72 17.51
N VAL A 270 -21.23 2.04 17.51
CA VAL A 270 -20.43 2.20 16.30
C VAL A 270 -19.23 1.28 16.36
N ASP A 271 -19.09 0.41 15.36
CA ASP A 271 -17.97 -0.52 15.23
C ASP A 271 -17.13 -0.16 14.01
N LEU A 272 -15.94 0.38 14.26
CA LEU A 272 -14.95 0.72 13.26
C LEU A 272 -13.84 -0.34 13.12
N ALA A 273 -13.97 -1.47 13.83
CA ALA A 273 -12.96 -2.52 13.83
C ALA A 273 -13.12 -3.49 12.65
N MET A 274 -12.00 -4.11 12.28
CA MET A 274 -11.96 -5.23 11.34
C MET A 274 -10.89 -6.25 11.80
N PRO A 275 -11.26 -7.44 12.29
CA PRO A 275 -12.63 -7.96 12.46
C PRO A 275 -13.49 -7.12 13.40
N ARG A 276 -14.83 -7.28 13.33
CA ARG A 276 -15.77 -6.53 14.18
C ARG A 276 -15.47 -6.78 15.65
N ASP A 277 -15.55 -5.72 16.44
CA ASP A 277 -15.41 -5.74 17.89
C ASP A 277 -16.75 -6.02 18.58
N VAL A 278 -17.86 -5.68 17.91
CA VAL A 278 -19.20 -5.81 18.46
C VAL A 278 -19.93 -6.93 17.73
N ASP A 279 -20.47 -7.84 18.52
CA ASP A 279 -21.34 -8.90 18.01
C ASP A 279 -22.53 -8.29 17.23
N PRO A 280 -22.76 -8.68 15.96
CA PRO A 280 -23.86 -8.17 15.15
C PRO A 280 -25.24 -8.35 15.79
N CYS A 281 -25.42 -9.35 16.64
CA CYS A 281 -26.67 -9.58 17.38
C CYS A 281 -27.00 -8.43 18.36
N VAL A 282 -26.04 -7.60 18.74
CA VAL A 282 -26.29 -6.37 19.53
C VAL A 282 -27.25 -5.43 18.79
N GLY A 283 -27.15 -5.33 17.47
CA GLY A 283 -28.03 -4.49 16.66
C GLY A 283 -29.48 -5.00 16.56
N ALA A 284 -29.75 -6.24 16.97
CA ALA A 284 -31.10 -6.80 17.02
C ALA A 284 -31.82 -6.50 18.35
N LEU A 285 -31.11 -5.94 19.35
CA LEU A 285 -31.69 -5.61 20.64
C LEU A 285 -32.61 -4.37 20.54
N PRO A 286 -33.74 -4.34 21.28
CA PRO A 286 -34.67 -3.22 21.23
C PRO A 286 -34.00 -1.89 21.61
N GLY A 287 -34.23 -0.85 20.80
CA GLY A 287 -33.73 0.50 21.04
C GLY A 287 -32.24 0.72 20.71
N ILE A 288 -31.57 -0.28 20.12
CA ILE A 288 -30.15 -0.20 19.75
C ILE A 288 -29.99 0.05 18.25
N LYS A 289 -29.18 1.03 17.89
CA LYS A 289 -28.71 1.27 16.51
C LYS A 289 -27.23 0.93 16.41
N LEU A 290 -26.92 -0.12 15.65
CA LEU A 290 -25.55 -0.55 15.39
C LEU A 290 -25.09 -0.08 14.00
N TYR A 291 -23.99 0.68 13.98
CA TYR A 291 -23.28 1.10 12.79
C TYR A 291 -21.96 0.35 12.66
N ASN A 292 -21.61 -0.06 11.46
CA ASN A 292 -20.29 -0.54 11.09
C ASN A 292 -19.72 0.23 9.89
N VAL A 293 -18.47 -0.04 9.52
CA VAL A 293 -17.78 0.60 8.39
C VAL A 293 -18.59 0.58 7.06
N ASP A 294 -19.36 -0.49 6.80
CA ASP A 294 -20.18 -0.58 5.58
C ASP A 294 -21.39 0.35 5.65
N THR A 295 -22.10 0.36 6.78
CA THR A 295 -23.27 1.22 6.97
C THR A 295 -22.91 2.72 7.03
N LEU A 296 -21.70 3.04 7.50
CA LEU A 296 -21.21 4.42 7.60
C LEU A 296 -20.79 4.98 6.24
N GLY A 297 -20.21 4.15 5.36
CA GLY A 297 -19.70 4.63 4.07
C GLY A 297 -20.66 4.47 2.88
N ALA A 298 -21.89 4.02 3.07
CA ALA A 298 -22.80 3.63 2.00
C ALA A 298 -23.35 4.78 1.11
N LYS A 299 -23.03 6.06 1.34
CA LYS A 299 -23.72 7.18 0.66
C LYS A 299 -22.86 8.38 0.23
N GLN A 300 -21.54 8.25 0.07
CA GLN A 300 -20.80 9.30 -0.63
C GLN A 300 -20.76 9.02 -2.13
N HIS A 301 -21.28 9.97 -2.91
CA HIS A 301 -21.08 10.04 -4.34
C HIS A 301 -19.59 9.91 -4.62
N ARG A 302 -19.17 8.84 -5.31
CA ARG A 302 -17.88 8.86 -5.99
C ARG A 302 -17.98 10.01 -6.98
N GLY A 303 -17.34 11.13 -6.67
CA GLY A 303 -17.11 12.17 -7.67
C GLY A 303 -16.45 11.52 -8.89
N GLN A 304 -16.58 12.14 -10.06
CA GLN A 304 -15.74 11.73 -11.18
C GLN A 304 -14.27 11.95 -10.77
N ILE A 305 -13.42 10.95 -11.00
CA ILE A 305 -11.98 11.07 -10.74
C ILE A 305 -11.48 12.27 -11.55
N PRO A 306 -10.88 13.30 -10.92
CA PRO A 306 -10.37 14.45 -11.65
C PRO A 306 -9.41 14.01 -12.74
N GLN A 307 -9.48 14.65 -13.91
CA GLN A 307 -8.63 14.29 -15.05
C GLN A 307 -7.14 14.46 -14.70
N GLU A 308 -6.81 15.43 -13.85
CA GLU A 308 -5.48 15.65 -13.31
C GLU A 308 -4.96 14.42 -12.54
N ALA A 309 -5.83 13.74 -11.79
CA ALA A 309 -5.45 12.52 -11.05
C ALA A 309 -5.12 11.39 -12.03
N LEU A 310 -5.93 11.24 -13.09
CA LEU A 310 -5.67 10.25 -14.14
C LEU A 310 -4.35 10.52 -14.86
N ASN A 311 -4.05 11.78 -15.17
CA ASN A 311 -2.79 12.17 -15.80
C ASN A 311 -1.58 11.85 -14.91
N ILE A 312 -1.68 12.10 -13.59
CA ILE A 312 -0.63 11.72 -12.63
C ILE A 312 -0.45 10.20 -12.62
N LEU A 313 -1.54 9.43 -12.56
CA LEU A 313 -1.46 7.96 -12.60
C LEU A 313 -0.76 7.48 -13.87
N ASP A 314 -1.14 8.00 -15.04
CA ASP A 314 -0.57 7.58 -16.32
C ASP A 314 0.95 7.91 -16.42
N ASP A 315 1.40 9.05 -15.90
CA ASP A 315 2.84 9.38 -15.82
C ASP A 315 3.61 8.37 -14.95
N TYR A 316 3.14 8.09 -13.73
CA TYR A 316 3.78 7.12 -12.86
C TYR A 316 3.71 5.68 -13.39
N MET A 317 2.63 5.33 -14.10
CA MET A 317 2.55 4.07 -14.82
C MET A 317 3.61 3.98 -15.93
N SER A 318 3.76 5.03 -16.74
CA SER A 318 4.79 5.07 -17.79
C SER A 318 6.19 4.87 -17.20
N ARG A 319 6.53 5.62 -16.13
CA ARG A 319 7.82 5.49 -15.44
C ARG A 319 8.09 4.06 -14.96
N PHE A 320 7.08 3.38 -14.42
CA PHE A 320 7.20 1.99 -14.01
C PHE A 320 7.47 1.06 -15.20
N TYR A 321 6.71 1.22 -16.29
CA TYR A 321 6.86 0.39 -17.49
C TYR A 321 8.17 0.63 -18.22
N ASP A 322 8.63 1.88 -18.33
CA ASP A 322 9.91 2.24 -18.92
C ASP A 322 11.06 1.61 -18.14
N TRP A 323 11.03 1.71 -16.81
CA TRP A 323 12.00 1.06 -15.94
C TRP A 323 11.97 -0.47 -16.09
N ASN A 324 10.78 -1.08 -16.09
CA ASN A 324 10.66 -2.53 -16.19
C ASN A 324 11.10 -3.05 -17.56
N ASN A 325 10.82 -2.30 -18.64
CA ASN A 325 11.30 -2.60 -19.98
C ASN A 325 12.83 -2.58 -20.03
N TYR A 326 13.44 -1.48 -19.54
CA TYR A 326 14.90 -1.37 -19.47
C TYR A 326 15.53 -2.53 -18.68
N ARG A 327 14.96 -2.87 -17.51
CA ARG A 327 15.40 -4.01 -16.69
C ARG A 327 15.34 -5.33 -17.46
N ARG A 328 14.28 -5.57 -18.24
CA ARG A 328 14.12 -6.80 -19.05
C ARG A 328 15.15 -6.90 -20.17
N CYS A 329 15.63 -5.76 -20.67
CA CYS A 329 16.67 -5.71 -21.69
C CYS A 329 18.08 -5.95 -21.12
N LEU A 330 18.32 -5.78 -19.80
CA LEU A 330 19.65 -5.91 -19.21
C LEU A 330 20.39 -7.21 -19.56
N PRO A 331 19.77 -8.41 -19.50
CA PRO A 331 20.46 -9.64 -19.90
C PRO A 331 20.86 -9.66 -21.38
N ALA A 332 20.00 -9.15 -22.25
CA ALA A 332 20.29 -9.05 -23.69
C ALA A 332 21.39 -8.02 -23.97
N ILE A 333 21.43 -6.92 -23.21
CA ILE A 333 22.49 -5.91 -23.28
C ILE A 333 23.83 -6.53 -22.86
N GLU A 334 23.87 -7.34 -21.81
CA GLU A 334 25.13 -8.00 -21.40
C GLU A 334 25.56 -9.06 -22.41
N ALA A 335 24.64 -9.86 -22.94
CA ALA A 335 24.93 -10.83 -24.00
C ALA A 335 25.44 -10.15 -25.29
N LEU A 336 24.86 -9.01 -25.64
CA LEU A 336 25.30 -8.19 -26.77
C LEU A 336 26.70 -7.64 -26.55
N LYS A 337 26.99 -7.14 -25.35
CA LYS A 337 28.33 -6.68 -24.96
C LYS A 337 29.36 -7.81 -25.04
N GLU A 338 29.03 -9.00 -24.55
CA GLU A 338 29.91 -10.18 -24.63
C GLU A 338 30.14 -10.60 -26.08
N ALA A 339 29.09 -10.66 -26.90
CA ALA A 339 29.20 -11.01 -28.32
C ALA A 339 30.07 -10.01 -29.10
N ILE A 340 29.92 -8.71 -28.85
CA ILE A 340 30.76 -7.67 -29.44
C ILE A 340 32.21 -7.82 -28.96
N THR A 341 32.43 -8.03 -27.67
CA THR A 341 33.78 -8.23 -27.10
C THR A 341 34.47 -9.43 -27.74
N GLN A 342 33.81 -10.59 -27.79
CA GLN A 342 34.35 -11.79 -28.42
C GLN A 342 34.65 -11.57 -29.89
N ARG A 343 33.76 -10.89 -30.62
CA ARG A 343 34.00 -10.55 -32.02
C ARG A 343 35.25 -9.69 -32.19
N LEU A 344 35.44 -8.68 -31.34
CA LEU A 344 36.63 -7.83 -31.37
C LEU A 344 37.91 -8.61 -31.06
N LEU A 345 37.86 -9.59 -30.16
CA LEU A 345 39.01 -10.46 -29.85
C LEU A 345 39.37 -11.45 -30.98
N THR A 346 38.47 -11.71 -31.94
CA THR A 346 38.76 -12.61 -33.07
C THR A 346 39.59 -11.99 -34.20
N TYR A 347 39.92 -10.70 -34.11
CA TYR A 347 40.72 -10.03 -35.13
C TYR A 347 42.22 -10.30 -34.89
N PRO A 348 42.92 -10.96 -35.83
CA PRO A 348 44.33 -11.36 -35.67
C PRO A 348 45.31 -10.17 -35.71
N GLU A 349 44.82 -8.97 -36.02
CA GLU A 349 45.63 -7.74 -36.14
C GLU A 349 45.75 -6.95 -34.82
N ILE A 350 45.31 -7.51 -33.68
CA ILE A 350 45.77 -7.04 -32.35
C ILE A 350 47.22 -7.54 -32.13
N GLY A 351 48.07 -7.38 -33.15
CA GLY A 351 49.52 -7.46 -33.06
C GLY A 351 50.06 -6.08 -32.70
N ASP A 352 51.28 -6.05 -32.15
CA ASP A 352 51.93 -4.91 -31.49
C ASP A 352 52.09 -3.59 -32.31
N GLU A 353 51.47 -3.43 -33.49
CA GLU A 353 51.67 -2.31 -34.43
C GLU A 353 50.45 -1.43 -34.73
N ILE A 354 49.24 -1.71 -34.20
CA ILE A 354 48.10 -0.77 -34.33
C ILE A 354 48.14 0.25 -33.19
N GLU A 355 48.09 1.55 -33.52
CA GLU A 355 47.96 2.59 -32.51
C GLU A 355 46.68 2.40 -31.70
N ARG A 356 46.78 2.57 -30.37
CA ARG A 356 45.69 2.26 -29.43
C ARG A 356 44.39 3.02 -29.76
N ASP A 357 44.48 4.20 -30.38
CA ASP A 357 43.34 5.02 -30.76
C ASP A 357 42.63 4.50 -32.03
N GLU A 358 43.38 4.01 -33.04
CA GLU A 358 42.79 3.37 -34.23
C GLU A 358 42.08 2.06 -33.88
N LEU A 359 42.64 1.28 -32.94
CA LEU A 359 42.01 0.07 -32.44
C LEU A 359 40.68 0.37 -31.72
N VAL A 360 40.65 1.44 -30.91
CA VAL A 360 39.44 1.89 -30.21
C VAL A 360 38.39 2.39 -31.20
N GLU A 361 38.78 3.19 -32.20
CA GLU A 361 37.86 3.72 -33.21
C GLU A 361 37.25 2.59 -34.05
N LEU A 362 38.05 1.63 -34.50
CA LEU A 362 37.58 0.46 -35.24
C LEU A 362 36.63 -0.40 -34.38
N ALA A 363 36.99 -0.63 -33.11
CA ALA A 363 36.18 -1.42 -32.18
C ALA A 363 34.82 -0.76 -31.89
N VAL A 364 34.81 0.54 -31.64
CA VAL A 364 33.60 1.33 -31.39
C VAL A 364 32.75 1.41 -32.66
N GLY A 365 33.35 1.69 -33.82
CA GLY A 365 32.64 1.77 -35.10
C GLY A 365 31.88 0.49 -35.43
N ARG A 366 32.53 -0.67 -35.29
CA ARG A 366 31.89 -1.98 -35.53
C ARG A 366 30.83 -2.34 -34.50
N ALA A 367 31.05 -2.02 -33.23
CA ALA A 367 30.04 -2.19 -32.19
C ALA A 367 28.78 -1.39 -32.51
N VAL A 368 28.94 -0.12 -32.92
CA VAL A 368 27.83 0.75 -33.31
C VAL A 368 27.12 0.21 -34.57
N GLU A 369 27.85 -0.25 -35.59
CA GLU A 369 27.25 -0.85 -36.79
C GLU A 369 26.40 -2.09 -36.47
N LEU A 370 26.90 -3.01 -35.63
CA LEU A 370 26.17 -4.22 -35.25
C LEU A 370 24.89 -3.90 -34.48
N ILE A 371 24.96 -2.96 -33.55
CA ILE A 371 23.80 -2.52 -32.76
C ILE A 371 22.79 -1.80 -33.66
N THR A 372 23.25 -0.89 -34.51
CA THR A 372 22.36 -0.11 -35.39
C THR A 372 21.74 -0.94 -36.49
N GLY A 373 22.46 -1.92 -37.04
CA GLY A 373 21.93 -2.89 -38.00
C GLY A 373 20.82 -3.76 -37.40
N GLY A 374 20.99 -4.23 -36.16
CA GLY A 374 19.98 -5.05 -35.46
C GLY A 374 18.74 -4.27 -34.98
N LEU A 375 18.85 -2.95 -34.84
CA LEU A 375 17.79 -2.06 -34.36
C LEU A 375 17.29 -1.07 -35.42
N LYS A 376 17.55 -1.33 -36.72
CA LYS A 376 17.33 -0.37 -37.81
C LYS A 376 15.91 0.22 -37.85
N GLU A 377 14.91 -0.55 -37.42
CA GLU A 377 13.48 -0.16 -37.44
C GLU A 377 13.04 0.59 -36.17
N LEU A 378 13.89 0.61 -35.15
CA LEU A 378 13.64 1.24 -33.85
C LEU A 378 14.49 2.51 -33.62
N ILE A 379 15.50 2.73 -34.46
CA ILE A 379 16.40 3.87 -34.38
C ILE A 379 15.80 5.07 -35.12
N ASN A 380 15.77 6.21 -34.45
CA ASN A 380 15.40 7.49 -35.04
C ASN A 380 16.43 8.59 -34.64
N PRO A 381 16.50 9.71 -35.38
CA PRO A 381 17.49 10.75 -35.13
C PRO A 381 17.45 11.34 -33.71
N GLN A 382 16.26 11.50 -33.13
CA GLN A 382 16.08 12.12 -31.82
C GLN A 382 16.65 11.22 -30.69
N GLU A 383 16.43 9.91 -30.78
CA GLU A 383 16.98 8.95 -29.80
C GLU A 383 18.51 8.83 -29.93
N LEU A 384 19.07 8.92 -31.14
CA LEU A 384 20.53 8.95 -31.33
C LEU A 384 21.17 10.22 -30.74
N GLU A 385 20.58 11.39 -30.99
CA GLU A 385 21.04 12.64 -30.37
C GLU A 385 20.98 12.58 -28.84
N ARG A 386 19.94 11.94 -28.29
CA ARG A 386 19.79 11.73 -26.85
C ARG A 386 20.89 10.81 -26.30
N CYS A 387 21.25 9.75 -27.02
CA CYS A 387 22.37 8.88 -26.68
C CYS A 387 23.71 9.64 -26.68
N VAL A 388 23.99 10.44 -27.72
CA VAL A 388 25.20 11.27 -27.80
C VAL A 388 25.28 12.26 -26.63
N LYS A 389 24.19 12.97 -26.32
CA LYS A 389 24.14 13.89 -25.16
C LYS A 389 24.43 13.18 -23.84
N LYS A 390 23.86 11.98 -23.63
CA LYS A 390 24.14 11.18 -22.42
C LYS A 390 25.60 10.75 -22.33
N ILE A 391 26.19 10.27 -23.42
CA ILE A 391 27.60 9.86 -23.47
C ILE A 391 28.50 11.05 -23.11
N ASN A 392 28.29 12.21 -23.75
CA ASN A 392 29.08 13.42 -23.49
C ASN A 392 28.97 13.91 -22.04
N THR A 393 27.78 13.79 -21.43
CA THR A 393 27.57 14.14 -20.02
C THR A 393 28.37 13.24 -19.09
N HIS A 394 28.43 11.94 -19.34
CA HIS A 394 29.21 11.01 -18.51
C HIS A 394 30.73 11.12 -18.74
N THR A 395 31.16 11.43 -19.96
CA THR A 395 32.58 11.63 -20.28
C THR A 395 33.14 12.90 -19.62
N SER A 396 32.36 14.00 -19.63
CA SER A 396 32.74 15.28 -19.00
C SER A 396 32.76 15.25 -17.46
N VAL A 397 31.95 14.39 -16.82
CA VAL A 397 32.02 14.16 -15.37
C VAL A 397 33.30 13.38 -14.99
N ARG A 398 33.72 12.42 -15.83
CA ARG A 398 34.95 11.64 -15.61
C ARG A 398 36.23 12.47 -15.81
N SER A 399 36.23 13.46 -16.71
CA SER A 399 37.35 14.39 -16.87
C SER A 399 37.49 15.32 -15.66
N ARG A 400 36.39 15.86 -15.13
CA ARG A 400 36.40 16.67 -13.88
C ARG A 400 36.81 15.87 -12.64
N GLY A 401 36.44 14.60 -12.54
CA GLY A 401 36.88 13.71 -11.45
C GLY A 401 38.36 13.35 -11.51
N LYS A 402 38.98 13.39 -12.70
CA LYS A 402 40.44 13.24 -12.87
C LYS A 402 41.19 14.55 -12.58
N GLU A 403 40.62 15.70 -12.91
CA GLU A 403 41.19 17.02 -12.54
C GLU A 403 41.18 17.22 -11.01
N ASN A 404 40.09 16.85 -10.32
CA ASN A 404 40.03 16.97 -8.84
C ASN A 404 40.84 15.92 -8.06
N ALA A 405 41.24 14.81 -8.70
CA ALA A 405 42.09 13.80 -8.06
C ALA A 405 43.58 14.18 -8.04
N ASN A 406 43.99 15.19 -8.82
CA ASN A 406 45.36 15.73 -8.81
C ASN A 406 45.57 16.90 -7.85
N ASP A 407 44.52 17.41 -7.17
CA ASP A 407 44.58 18.61 -6.31
C ASP A 407 44.19 18.36 -4.84
N THR A 408 44.28 17.12 -4.35
CA THR A 408 44.10 16.85 -2.90
C THR A 408 45.18 15.92 -2.33
N GLU A 409 46.45 16.34 -2.45
CA GLU A 409 47.41 16.08 -1.36
C GLU A 409 47.22 17.14 -0.26
N HIS A 410 47.09 16.66 0.99
CA HIS A 410 46.92 17.42 2.23
C HIS A 410 45.54 18.04 2.52
N ALA A 411 44.62 17.18 2.96
CA ALA A 411 43.74 17.55 4.08
C ALA A 411 43.53 16.35 5.01
N SER A 412 44.20 16.40 6.15
CA SER A 412 44.05 15.53 7.31
C SER A 412 42.60 15.49 7.81
N PHE A 413 41.99 14.31 7.83
CA PHE A 413 40.73 14.06 8.52
C PHE A 413 40.97 13.91 10.02
N PRO A 414 40.31 14.68 10.90
CA PRO A 414 40.10 14.24 12.27
C PRO A 414 38.94 13.24 12.31
N ALA A 415 39.16 12.16 13.06
CA ALA A 415 38.13 11.19 13.41
C ALA A 415 36.99 11.86 14.20
N VAL A 416 35.79 11.25 14.15
CA VAL A 416 35.01 10.77 15.32
C VAL A 416 33.51 10.56 14.96
N CYS A 417 33.01 9.40 15.46
CA CYS A 417 31.64 8.92 15.73
C CYS A 417 30.62 8.73 14.61
#